data_AF-A0A069PMB6-F1
#
_entry.id   AF-A0A069PMB6-F1
#
_cell.length_a   1.000
_cell.length_b   1.000
_cell.length_c   1.000
_cell.angle_alpha   90.00
_cell.angle_beta   90.00
_cell.angle_gamma   90.00
#
_symmetry.space_group_name_H-M   'P 1'
#
loop_
_entity.id
_entity.type
_entity.pdbx_description
1 polymer ?
#
loop_
_entity_poly.entity_id
_entity_poly.type
_entity_poly.pdbx_seq_one_letter_code
_entity_poly.pdbx_strand_id
1 'polypeptide(L)'
;MFHLSTLSFSASFHTLVEVLELFQNDQRFAELDASEVSLSHAGQPVCVIKYNGQLTVRCSGHARHLFLALLDELDGTYFRPAGQRREAWQIRRAHWKLLYSLFDLATRPLYLFSYDQVQQANADAGGRGLDLRDLLEAECQRRFGFGYAGPVYEASQRNGRHEVHVGYALAAGRDVPVGVLAEYYEQPFGSDMQWAQTLLDVPELRGAIALPKLRPLLSVLRHTGTRINSDNAAVLAMVMNLAPNEPTHVEVDDLLFRHGLIAPRTLPDAYSTPVALGKPVSKFAEVLRRIMADERRETAIAQAELERAKGNVSSRTLEYHRQVAALDHGRQTYEYPNRVSAAIDSADMAFLLELLDRPDDWNRWSKKAVREVFGGNLIGAKAAARRRAIFALAGMDERQQAEWERDAATARERRRSDAVVAREFVEQSVAAGFTRIGSTSHGESRRSGLGRGQFFVTGVEAGR
;
A
#
# COMPACT_ATOMS: atom_id res chain seq x y z
N MET A 1 -22.87 8.83 42.83
CA MET A 1 -23.14 9.61 41.60
C MET A 1 -22.74 11.04 41.87
N PHE A 2 -21.98 11.63 40.96
CA PHE A 2 -21.50 13.00 41.01
C PHE A 2 -22.48 13.88 40.24
N HIS A 3 -22.82 15.03 40.81
CA HIS A 3 -23.64 16.04 40.14
C HIS A 3 -22.77 17.27 39.89
N LEU A 4 -22.57 17.57 38.60
CA LEU A 4 -21.81 18.72 38.14
C LEU A 4 -22.78 19.75 37.58
N SER A 5 -22.64 21.00 38.00
CA SER A 5 -23.45 22.10 37.51
C SER A 5 -22.64 23.39 37.37
N THR A 6 -22.96 24.15 36.34
CA THR A 6 -22.52 25.52 36.06
C THR A 6 -23.75 26.35 35.70
N LEU A 7 -23.58 27.63 35.35
CA LEU A 7 -24.68 28.48 34.91
C LEU A 7 -25.42 27.96 33.65
N SER A 8 -24.72 27.25 32.76
CA SER A 8 -25.24 26.81 31.46
C SER A 8 -25.19 25.30 31.23
N PHE A 9 -24.74 24.53 32.22
CA PHE A 9 -24.55 23.08 32.10
C PHE A 9 -24.93 22.38 33.40
N SER A 10 -25.65 21.26 33.29
CA SER A 10 -25.87 20.36 34.42
C SER A 10 -25.89 18.92 33.92
N ALA A 11 -25.09 18.06 34.56
CA ALA A 11 -25.03 16.65 34.23
C ALA A 11 -24.68 15.81 35.47
N SER A 12 -24.99 14.52 35.38
CA SER A 12 -24.64 13.54 36.42
C SER A 12 -23.67 12.51 35.87
N PHE A 13 -22.69 12.13 36.68
CA PHE A 13 -21.62 11.20 36.34
C PHE A 13 -21.54 10.09 37.39
N HIS A 14 -21.12 8.90 37.00
CA HIS A 14 -21.03 7.78 37.94
C HIS A 14 -19.73 7.81 38.74
N THR A 15 -18.66 8.33 38.13
CA THR A 15 -17.29 8.31 38.67
C THR A 15 -16.65 9.71 38.59
N LEU A 16 -15.70 9.97 39.48
CA LEU A 16 -14.94 11.22 39.47
C LEU A 16 -14.01 11.31 38.25
N VAL A 17 -13.56 10.17 37.71
CA VAL A 17 -12.71 10.12 36.51
C VAL A 17 -13.44 10.69 35.29
N GLU A 18 -14.75 10.46 35.15
CA GLU A 18 -15.56 11.08 34.09
C GLU A 18 -15.60 12.61 34.20
N VAL A 19 -15.75 13.13 35.42
CA VAL A 19 -15.73 14.57 35.67
C VAL A 19 -14.36 15.15 35.34
N LEU A 20 -13.28 14.47 35.74
CA LEU A 20 -11.92 14.90 35.43
C LEU A 20 -11.59 14.79 33.93
N GLU A 21 -12.15 13.83 33.21
CA GLU A 21 -12.03 13.71 31.75
C GLU A 21 -12.76 14.86 31.05
N LEU A 22 -13.96 15.22 31.52
CA LEU A 22 -14.70 16.37 31.02
C LEU A 22 -13.91 17.67 31.21
N PHE A 23 -13.36 17.91 32.41
CA PHE A 23 -12.55 19.10 32.69
C PHE A 23 -11.30 19.23 31.82
N GLN A 24 -10.72 18.09 31.39
CA GLN A 24 -9.51 18.10 30.56
C GLN A 24 -9.80 18.29 29.06
N ASN A 25 -10.90 17.74 28.57
CA ASN A 25 -11.13 17.60 27.14
C ASN A 25 -12.22 18.52 26.59
N ASP A 26 -13.09 19.06 27.43
CA ASP A 26 -14.17 19.95 26.99
C ASP A 26 -13.74 21.42 27.12
N GLN A 27 -13.60 22.10 25.99
CA GLN A 27 -13.17 23.50 25.93
C GLN A 27 -14.05 24.44 26.74
N ARG A 28 -15.34 24.12 26.92
CA ARG A 28 -16.27 24.94 27.71
C ARG A 28 -15.82 25.07 29.17
N PHE A 29 -15.08 24.09 29.69
CA PHE A 29 -14.58 24.08 31.06
C PHE A 29 -13.19 24.71 31.21
N ALA A 30 -12.47 24.94 30.11
CA ALA A 30 -11.16 25.60 30.16
C ALA A 30 -11.29 27.09 30.52
N GLU A 31 -12.35 27.74 30.04
CA GLU A 31 -12.60 29.17 30.25
C GLU A 31 -13.22 29.48 31.62
N LEU A 32 -13.91 28.51 32.23
CA LEU A 32 -14.60 28.70 33.50
C LEU A 32 -13.63 28.86 34.69
N ASP A 33 -14.04 29.67 35.65
CA ASP A 33 -13.40 29.76 36.95
C ASP A 33 -13.95 28.70 37.91
N ALA A 34 -13.11 28.26 38.86
CA ALA A 34 -13.49 27.21 39.81
C ALA A 34 -14.70 27.59 40.69
N SER A 35 -14.91 28.89 40.93
CA SER A 35 -16.08 29.39 41.67
C SER A 35 -17.40 29.28 40.89
N GLU A 36 -17.34 29.11 39.57
CA GLU A 36 -18.51 28.98 38.70
C GLU A 36 -18.99 27.53 38.55
N VAL A 37 -18.27 26.60 39.17
CA VAL A 37 -18.51 25.17 39.05
C VAL A 37 -18.89 24.58 40.41
N SER A 38 -20.09 24.02 40.48
CA SER A 38 -20.56 23.26 41.64
C SER A 38 -20.51 21.76 41.33
N LEU A 39 -19.73 21.04 42.14
CA LEU A 39 -19.64 19.58 42.10
C LEU A 39 -20.06 19.01 43.45
N SER A 40 -20.91 18.00 43.45
CA SER A 40 -21.28 17.27 44.67
C SER A 40 -21.27 15.76 44.45
N HIS A 41 -20.96 15.01 45.50
CA HIS A 41 -21.02 13.57 45.53
C HIS A 41 -21.88 13.11 46.71
N ALA A 42 -22.97 12.37 46.44
CA ALA A 42 -23.92 11.94 47.47
C ALA A 42 -24.44 13.12 48.34
N GLY A 43 -24.67 14.28 47.73
CA GLY A 43 -25.13 15.50 48.41
C GLY A 43 -24.04 16.27 49.17
N GLN A 44 -22.80 15.75 49.24
CA GLN A 44 -21.68 16.45 49.85
C GLN A 44 -20.93 17.28 48.80
N PRO A 45 -20.61 18.56 49.06
CA PRO A 45 -19.86 19.38 48.12
C PRO A 45 -18.43 18.85 47.96
N VAL A 46 -17.94 18.87 46.72
CA VAL A 46 -16.58 18.48 46.36
C VAL A 46 -15.84 19.73 45.90
N CYS A 47 -14.65 19.98 46.46
CA CYS A 47 -13.90 21.21 46.17
C CYS A 47 -13.29 21.17 44.76
N VAL A 48 -13.78 22.05 43.88
CA VAL A 48 -13.21 22.29 42.56
C VAL A 48 -12.20 23.43 42.65
N ILE A 49 -11.06 23.27 41.98
CA ILE A 49 -10.01 24.29 41.88
C ILE A 49 -9.50 24.39 40.44
N LYS A 50 -8.66 25.40 40.15
CA LYS A 50 -7.94 25.53 38.88
C LYS A 50 -6.45 25.30 39.12
N TYR A 51 -5.85 24.35 38.42
CA TYR A 51 -4.42 24.04 38.45
C TYR A 51 -3.86 24.14 37.03
N ASN A 52 -2.86 25.02 36.82
CA ASN A 52 -2.26 25.29 35.51
C ASN A 52 -3.30 25.55 34.40
N GLY A 53 -4.34 26.32 34.73
CA GLY A 53 -5.41 26.68 33.79
C GLY A 53 -6.48 25.60 33.55
N GLN A 54 -6.36 24.42 34.15
CA GLN A 54 -7.34 23.34 34.03
C GLN A 54 -8.10 23.13 35.35
N LEU A 55 -9.40 22.86 35.26
CA LEU A 55 -10.22 22.54 36.42
C LEU A 55 -9.87 21.14 36.95
N THR A 56 -9.77 21.01 38.26
CA THR A 56 -9.52 19.74 38.94
C THR A 56 -10.20 19.74 40.30
N VAL A 57 -10.08 18.65 41.04
CA VAL A 57 -10.69 18.47 42.35
C VAL A 57 -9.63 18.38 43.44
N ARG A 58 -9.97 18.85 44.64
CA ARG A 58 -9.17 18.65 45.86
C ARG A 58 -10.00 17.92 46.91
N CYS A 59 -9.50 16.76 47.30
CA CYS A 59 -10.02 15.97 48.41
C CYS A 59 -8.99 15.94 49.53
N SER A 60 -9.44 16.06 50.78
CA SER A 60 -8.60 15.81 51.94
C SER A 60 -8.31 14.32 52.10
N GLY A 61 -7.14 13.98 52.66
CA GLY A 61 -6.72 12.60 52.88
C GLY A 61 -5.41 12.24 52.19
N HIS A 62 -5.06 10.97 52.27
CA HIS A 62 -3.78 10.46 51.77
C HIS A 62 -3.85 10.19 50.25
N ALA A 63 -2.89 10.72 49.48
CA ALA A 63 -2.88 10.66 48.01
C ALA A 63 -3.08 9.24 47.46
N ARG A 64 -2.37 8.25 48.02
CA ARG A 64 -2.51 6.84 47.63
C ARG A 64 -3.94 6.31 47.77
N HIS A 65 -4.63 6.62 48.88
CA HIS A 65 -5.98 6.13 49.12
C HIS A 65 -6.99 6.83 48.20
N LEU A 66 -6.84 8.14 48.00
CA LEU A 66 -7.68 8.90 47.09
C LEU A 66 -7.52 8.42 45.64
N PHE A 67 -6.29 8.13 45.20
CA PHE A 67 -6.03 7.59 43.88
C PHE A 67 -6.66 6.20 43.68
N LEU A 68 -6.51 5.30 44.67
CA LEU A 68 -7.12 3.98 44.61
C LEU A 68 -8.66 4.05 44.64
N ALA A 69 -9.24 5.04 45.32
CA ALA A 69 -10.68 5.27 45.29
C ALA A 69 -11.19 5.60 43.87
N LEU A 70 -10.42 6.34 43.06
CA LEU A 70 -10.76 6.56 41.64
C LEU A 70 -10.83 5.24 40.86
N LEU A 71 -9.87 4.34 41.11
CA LEU A 71 -9.87 3.02 40.50
C LEU A 71 -11.05 2.18 41.01
N ASP A 72 -11.36 2.22 42.30
CA ASP A 72 -12.48 1.51 42.91
C ASP A 72 -13.84 1.95 42.30
N GLU A 73 -14.01 3.24 42.03
CA GLU A 73 -15.19 3.79 41.35
C GLU A 73 -15.34 3.23 39.92
N LEU A 74 -14.28 3.29 39.11
CA LEU A 74 -14.29 2.73 37.76
C LEU A 74 -14.56 1.23 37.77
N ASP A 75 -13.88 0.54 38.66
CA ASP A 75 -13.94 -0.90 38.83
C ASP A 75 -15.36 -1.35 39.18
N GLY A 76 -15.93 -0.83 40.27
CA GLY A 76 -17.27 -1.20 40.72
C GLY A 76 -18.38 -0.77 39.76
N THR A 77 -18.19 0.31 39.00
CA THR A 77 -19.22 0.81 38.07
C THR A 77 -19.18 0.11 36.72
N TYR A 78 -18.00 -0.09 36.14
CA TYR A 78 -17.86 -0.44 34.72
C TYR A 78 -17.18 -1.77 34.44
N PHE A 79 -16.18 -2.16 35.23
CA PHE A 79 -15.38 -3.37 34.97
C PHE A 79 -15.91 -4.59 35.72
N ARG A 80 -16.36 -4.39 36.96
CA ARG A 80 -16.90 -5.43 37.85
C ARG A 80 -18.23 -5.01 38.51
N PRO A 81 -19.25 -4.61 37.74
CA PRO A 81 -20.56 -4.29 38.31
C PRO A 81 -21.12 -5.50 39.05
N ALA A 82 -21.62 -5.27 40.27
CA ALA A 82 -22.04 -6.31 41.20
C ALA A 82 -20.95 -7.37 41.52
N GLY A 83 -19.67 -7.01 41.38
CA GLY A 83 -18.53 -7.89 41.61
C GLY A 83 -18.23 -8.86 40.47
N GLN A 84 -19.04 -8.89 39.41
CA GLN A 84 -18.83 -9.79 38.28
C GLN A 84 -17.93 -9.14 37.23
N ARG A 85 -16.77 -9.76 36.98
CA ARG A 85 -15.83 -9.28 35.96
C ARG A 85 -16.42 -9.36 34.56
N ARG A 86 -16.45 -8.21 33.90
CA ARG A 86 -16.72 -8.09 32.47
C ARG A 86 -15.44 -8.34 31.67
N GLU A 87 -15.61 -9.01 30.54
CA GLU A 87 -14.58 -9.13 29.53
C GLU A 87 -14.46 -7.81 28.74
N ALA A 88 -13.30 -7.58 28.12
CA ALA A 88 -13.01 -6.30 27.46
C ALA A 88 -14.08 -5.89 26.44
N TRP A 89 -14.55 -6.82 25.59
CA TRP A 89 -15.58 -6.56 24.58
C TRP A 89 -16.99 -6.35 25.16
N GLN A 90 -17.18 -6.51 26.46
CA GLN A 90 -18.46 -6.24 27.15
C GLN A 90 -18.50 -4.84 27.78
N ILE A 91 -17.38 -4.11 27.78
CA ILE A 91 -17.26 -2.78 28.33
C ILE A 91 -17.50 -1.78 27.18
N ARG A 92 -18.20 -0.68 27.45
CA ARG A 92 -18.37 0.38 26.44
C ARG A 92 -17.03 1.06 26.16
N ARG A 93 -16.78 1.48 24.91
CA ARG A 93 -15.55 2.17 24.51
C ARG A 93 -15.32 3.43 25.33
N ALA A 94 -16.38 4.19 25.63
CA ALA A 94 -16.29 5.36 26.50
C ALA A 94 -15.75 4.99 27.89
N HIS A 95 -16.28 3.94 28.52
CA HIS A 95 -15.83 3.51 29.85
C HIS A 95 -14.45 2.86 29.83
N TRP A 96 -14.09 2.18 28.73
CA TRP A 96 -12.75 1.64 28.53
C TRP A 96 -11.71 2.76 28.49
N LYS A 97 -12.00 3.87 27.80
CA LYS A 97 -11.12 5.05 27.73
C LYS A 97 -10.84 5.64 29.11
N LEU A 98 -11.82 5.65 30.03
CA LEU A 98 -11.62 6.18 31.40
C LEU A 98 -10.48 5.50 32.15
N LEU A 99 -10.27 4.19 31.95
CA LEU A 99 -9.13 3.49 32.55
C LEU A 99 -7.80 4.03 32.03
N TYR A 100 -7.71 4.30 30.72
CA TYR A 100 -6.53 4.89 30.10
C TYR A 100 -6.35 6.36 30.50
N SER A 101 -7.44 7.11 30.66
CA SER A 101 -7.42 8.45 31.24
C SER A 101 -6.88 8.41 32.68
N LEU A 102 -7.20 7.38 33.47
CA LEU A 102 -6.62 7.20 34.81
C LEU A 102 -5.11 6.88 34.77
N PHE A 103 -4.65 6.08 33.80
CA PHE A 103 -3.20 5.87 33.57
C PHE A 103 -2.48 7.17 33.20
N ASP A 104 -3.12 8.02 32.40
CA ASP A 104 -2.54 9.30 32.02
C ASP A 104 -2.51 10.29 33.20
N LEU A 105 -3.57 10.31 34.02
CA LEU A 105 -3.64 11.05 35.28
C LEU A 105 -2.59 10.60 36.29
N ALA A 106 -2.24 9.30 36.33
CA ALA A 106 -1.20 8.76 37.20
C ALA A 106 0.17 9.42 36.97
N THR A 107 0.43 9.93 35.75
CA THR A 107 1.68 10.63 35.42
C THR A 107 1.70 12.09 35.88
N ARG A 108 0.57 12.61 36.38
CA ARG A 108 0.37 14.03 36.76
C ARG A 108 -0.13 14.15 38.21
N PRO A 109 0.64 13.69 39.23
CA PRO A 109 0.17 13.64 40.61
C PRO A 109 -0.25 15.02 41.19
N LEU A 110 0.42 16.11 40.80
CA LEU A 110 0.08 17.47 41.25
C LEU A 110 -1.23 18.01 40.64
N TYR A 111 -1.69 17.42 39.53
CA TYR A 111 -3.02 17.72 39.00
C TYR A 111 -4.10 17.18 39.93
N LEU A 112 -3.90 15.99 40.52
CA LEU A 112 -4.86 15.34 41.42
C LEU A 112 -4.73 15.75 42.89
N PHE A 113 -3.51 16.02 43.34
CA PHE A 113 -3.19 16.18 44.77
C PHE A 113 -2.46 17.49 45.04
N SER A 114 -2.57 17.98 46.29
CA SER A 114 -1.75 19.11 46.74
C SER A 114 -0.27 18.72 46.83
N TYR A 115 0.61 19.72 46.84
CA TYR A 115 2.05 19.50 47.02
C TYR A 115 2.33 18.73 48.32
N ASP A 116 1.69 19.12 49.43
CA ASP A 116 1.88 18.47 50.74
C ASP A 116 1.43 17.00 50.72
N GLN A 117 0.32 16.68 50.04
CA GLN A 117 -0.15 15.30 49.88
C GLN A 117 0.84 14.44 49.11
N VAL A 118 1.46 15.01 48.06
CA VAL A 118 2.49 14.31 47.28
C VAL A 118 3.76 14.13 48.10
N GLN A 119 4.20 15.15 48.84
CA GLN A 119 5.38 15.06 49.71
C GLN A 119 5.20 14.02 50.83
N GLN A 120 4.05 14.01 51.48
CA GLN A 120 3.72 13.02 52.50
C GLN A 120 3.77 11.60 51.92
N ALA A 121 3.12 11.38 50.77
CA ALA A 121 3.11 10.07 50.13
C ALA A 121 4.50 9.62 49.65
N ASN A 122 5.37 10.55 49.23
CA ASN A 122 6.77 10.26 48.90
C ASN A 122 7.58 9.84 50.13
N ALA A 123 7.36 10.50 51.27
CA ALA A 123 8.00 10.16 52.54
C ALA A 123 7.58 8.75 53.00
N ASP A 124 6.28 8.45 52.93
CA ASP A 124 5.72 7.14 53.30
C ASP A 124 6.21 6.01 52.36
N ALA A 125 6.55 6.33 51.11
CA ALA A 125 7.18 5.41 50.16
C ALA A 125 8.69 5.18 50.40
N GLY A 126 9.25 5.66 51.51
CA GLY A 126 10.65 5.44 51.87
C GLY A 126 11.66 6.06 50.90
N GLY A 127 11.31 7.19 50.28
CA GLY A 127 12.19 7.93 49.38
C GLY A 127 12.24 7.43 47.93
N ARG A 128 11.50 6.37 47.58
CA ARG A 128 11.37 5.90 46.19
C ARG A 128 10.47 6.79 45.32
N GLY A 129 9.69 7.67 45.94
CA GLY A 129 8.69 8.49 45.28
C GLY A 129 7.35 7.76 45.11
N LEU A 130 6.26 8.53 45.04
CA LEU A 130 4.92 8.07 44.76
C LEU A 130 4.80 7.77 43.26
N ASP A 131 5.02 6.52 42.88
CA ASP A 131 4.74 6.06 41.54
C ASP A 131 3.29 5.56 41.44
N LEU A 132 2.38 6.47 41.06
CA LEU A 132 0.97 6.15 40.86
C LEU A 132 0.77 5.24 39.65
N ARG A 133 1.66 5.27 38.66
CA ARG A 133 1.54 4.46 37.45
C ARG A 133 1.86 3.00 37.76
N ASP A 134 2.94 2.74 38.47
CA ASP A 134 3.30 1.38 38.91
C ASP A 134 2.25 0.83 39.89
N LEU A 135 1.73 1.69 40.79
CA LEU A 135 0.62 1.32 41.66
C LEU A 135 -0.63 0.92 40.85
N LEU A 136 -0.99 1.70 39.84
CA LEU A 136 -2.13 1.41 38.98
C LEU A 136 -1.92 0.14 38.17
N GLU A 137 -0.72 -0.06 37.62
CA GLU A 137 -0.34 -1.26 36.86
C GLU A 137 -0.51 -2.52 37.72
N ALA A 138 0.03 -2.50 38.94
CA ALA A 138 -0.07 -3.61 39.88
C ALA A 138 -1.52 -3.91 40.28
N GLU A 139 -2.32 -2.88 40.55
CA GLU A 139 -3.73 -3.04 40.91
C GLU A 139 -4.59 -3.51 39.74
N CYS A 140 -4.38 -3.00 38.53
CA CYS A 140 -5.05 -3.46 37.33
C CYS A 140 -4.70 -4.93 37.02
N GLN A 141 -3.42 -5.30 37.12
CA GLN A 141 -2.99 -6.69 36.95
C GLN A 141 -3.65 -7.62 37.98
N ARG A 142 -3.79 -7.18 39.24
CA ARG A 142 -4.44 -7.93 40.32
C ARG A 142 -5.96 -8.06 40.12
N ARG A 143 -6.64 -6.99 39.70
CA ARG A 143 -8.11 -6.93 39.62
C ARG A 143 -8.66 -7.45 38.30
N PHE A 144 -8.02 -7.10 37.20
CA PHE A 144 -8.50 -7.34 35.83
C PHE A 144 -7.69 -8.42 35.10
N GLY A 145 -6.46 -8.70 35.55
CA GLY A 145 -5.53 -9.61 34.87
C GLY A 145 -4.70 -8.94 33.78
N PHE A 146 -4.79 -7.62 33.64
CA PHE A 146 -4.04 -6.81 32.68
C PHE A 146 -3.78 -5.40 33.22
N GLY A 147 -2.72 -4.74 32.75
CA GLY A 147 -2.44 -3.33 32.99
C GLY A 147 -2.51 -2.49 31.71
N TYR A 148 -1.66 -1.48 31.55
CA TYR A 148 -1.74 -0.52 30.44
C TYR A 148 -1.72 -1.17 29.05
N ALA A 149 -0.95 -2.24 28.89
CA ALA A 149 -0.86 -2.99 27.62
C ALA A 149 -2.17 -3.71 27.22
N GLY A 150 -3.18 -3.71 28.09
CA GLY A 150 -4.48 -4.34 27.87
C GLY A 150 -4.45 -5.87 28.01
N PRO A 151 -5.63 -6.50 27.89
CA PRO A 151 -5.77 -7.94 28.02
C PRO A 151 -5.15 -8.69 26.84
N VAL A 152 -4.96 -9.98 27.05
CA VAL A 152 -4.48 -10.87 26.01
C VAL A 152 -5.57 -11.07 24.96
N TYR A 153 -5.19 -10.95 23.69
CA TYR A 153 -5.97 -11.33 22.51
C TYR A 153 -5.10 -12.25 21.64
N GLU A 154 -5.71 -13.13 20.84
CA GLU A 154 -5.06 -14.03 19.86
C GLU A 154 -3.68 -14.61 20.23
N ALA A 155 -3.63 -15.88 20.65
CA ALA A 155 -2.38 -16.63 20.85
C ALA A 155 -1.29 -15.90 21.67
N SER A 156 -1.70 -15.13 22.70
CA SER A 156 -0.83 -14.45 23.68
C SER A 156 -0.38 -13.01 23.34
N GLN A 157 -0.93 -12.38 22.31
CA GLN A 157 -0.67 -10.96 22.07
C GLN A 157 -1.42 -10.06 23.06
N ARG A 158 -0.96 -8.83 23.30
CA ARG A 158 -1.64 -7.84 24.18
C ARG A 158 -1.88 -6.55 23.43
N ASN A 159 -3.03 -5.92 23.64
CA ASN A 159 -3.35 -4.63 23.04
C ASN A 159 -4.29 -3.84 23.94
N GLY A 160 -4.01 -2.54 24.12
CA GLY A 160 -4.85 -1.65 24.92
C GLY A 160 -6.04 -1.06 24.15
N ARG A 161 -6.06 -1.16 22.82
CA ARG A 161 -7.15 -0.64 21.98
C ARG A 161 -8.41 -1.49 22.17
N HIS A 162 -9.48 -0.85 22.64
CA HIS A 162 -10.77 -1.50 22.84
C HIS A 162 -11.31 -2.19 21.57
N GLU A 163 -11.10 -1.56 20.41
CA GLU A 163 -11.62 -2.03 19.12
C GLU A 163 -11.02 -3.37 18.68
N VAL A 164 -9.79 -3.67 19.13
CA VAL A 164 -9.17 -4.97 18.90
C VAL A 164 -9.97 -6.05 19.60
N HIS A 165 -10.26 -5.87 20.89
CA HIS A 165 -11.02 -6.85 21.67
C HIS A 165 -12.44 -7.06 21.14
N VAL A 166 -13.11 -5.99 20.74
CA VAL A 166 -14.44 -6.07 20.12
C VAL A 166 -14.39 -6.78 18.77
N GLY A 167 -13.45 -6.41 17.89
CA GLY A 167 -13.32 -7.04 16.58
C GLY A 167 -13.04 -8.54 16.66
N TYR A 168 -12.14 -8.96 17.56
CA TYR A 168 -11.85 -10.38 17.77
C TYR A 168 -13.00 -11.13 18.45
N ALA A 169 -13.76 -10.47 19.33
CA ALA A 169 -14.97 -11.05 19.90
C ALA A 169 -16.04 -11.30 18.81
N LEU A 170 -16.23 -10.35 17.89
CA LEU A 170 -17.12 -10.51 16.74
C LEU A 170 -16.66 -11.63 15.81
N ALA A 171 -15.36 -11.71 15.50
CA ALA A 171 -14.81 -12.79 14.68
C ALA A 171 -15.02 -14.17 15.31
N ALA A 172 -14.93 -14.26 16.64
CA ALA A 172 -15.17 -15.48 17.40
C ALA A 172 -16.67 -15.77 17.64
N GLY A 173 -17.59 -14.94 17.15
CA GLY A 173 -19.03 -15.12 17.36
C GLY A 173 -19.47 -14.95 18.82
N ARG A 174 -18.70 -14.22 19.63
CA ARG A 174 -19.05 -13.93 21.03
C ARG A 174 -20.19 -12.93 21.10
N ASP A 175 -20.99 -13.03 22.15
CA ASP A 175 -22.05 -12.07 22.43
C ASP A 175 -21.44 -10.73 22.88
N VAL A 176 -21.49 -9.75 21.99
CA VAL A 176 -21.04 -8.38 22.22
C VAL A 176 -22.26 -7.50 22.52
N PRO A 177 -22.34 -6.84 23.68
CA PRO A 177 -23.52 -6.08 24.08
C PRO A 177 -23.89 -5.00 23.06
N VAL A 178 -25.20 -4.81 22.84
CA VAL A 178 -25.72 -3.81 21.87
C VAL A 178 -25.20 -2.41 22.14
N GLY A 179 -25.09 -2.00 23.40
CA GLY A 179 -24.55 -0.69 23.78
C GLY A 179 -23.06 -0.50 23.45
N VAL A 180 -22.30 -1.59 23.33
CA VAL A 180 -20.91 -1.56 22.84
C VAL A 180 -20.90 -1.40 21.32
N LEU A 181 -21.74 -2.16 20.61
CA LEU A 181 -21.85 -2.09 19.15
C LEU A 181 -22.32 -0.71 18.66
N ALA A 182 -23.26 -0.08 19.37
CA ALA A 182 -23.77 1.26 19.08
C ALA A 182 -22.65 2.29 18.92
N GLU A 183 -21.65 2.26 19.81
CA GLU A 183 -20.53 3.21 19.76
C GLU A 183 -19.61 3.01 18.56
N TYR A 184 -19.56 1.80 17.98
CA TYR A 184 -18.80 1.53 16.76
C TYR A 184 -19.57 1.84 15.48
N TYR A 185 -20.89 1.99 15.54
CA TYR A 185 -21.64 2.61 14.45
C TYR A 185 -21.40 4.12 14.38
N GLU A 186 -21.25 4.79 15.53
CA GLU A 186 -20.96 6.22 15.61
C GLU A 186 -19.48 6.55 15.35
N GLN A 187 -18.58 5.73 15.88
CA GLN A 187 -17.14 5.87 15.73
C GLN A 187 -16.54 4.56 15.18
N PRO A 188 -16.48 4.42 13.83
CA PRO A 188 -16.03 3.21 13.16
C PRO A 188 -14.66 2.70 13.60
N PHE A 189 -14.41 1.42 13.31
CA PHE A 189 -13.10 0.79 13.51
C PHE A 189 -12.00 1.50 12.71
N GLY A 190 -10.78 1.49 13.25
CA GLY A 190 -9.58 1.96 12.57
C GLY A 190 -9.29 1.19 11.26
N SER A 191 -8.42 1.77 10.42
CA SER A 191 -8.12 1.24 9.07
C SER A 191 -7.56 -0.19 9.08
N ASP A 192 -6.78 -0.54 10.10
CA ASP A 192 -6.22 -1.88 10.32
C ASP A 192 -7.26 -2.92 10.79
N MET A 193 -8.41 -2.43 11.27
CA MET A 193 -9.53 -3.22 11.79
C MET A 193 -10.77 -3.14 10.89
N GLN A 194 -10.64 -2.69 9.64
CA GLN A 194 -11.76 -2.61 8.69
C GLN A 194 -12.50 -3.95 8.49
N TRP A 195 -11.81 -5.07 8.68
CA TRP A 195 -12.45 -6.39 8.64
C TRP A 195 -13.51 -6.58 9.74
N ALA A 196 -13.33 -5.95 10.91
CA ALA A 196 -14.29 -5.99 12.01
C ALA A 196 -15.53 -5.14 11.71
N GLN A 197 -15.38 -4.05 10.94
CA GLN A 197 -16.52 -3.26 10.47
C GLN A 197 -17.48 -4.12 9.64
N THR A 198 -16.96 -5.00 8.78
CA THR A 198 -17.81 -5.92 8.01
C THR A 198 -18.60 -6.88 8.91
N LEU A 199 -18.02 -7.34 10.03
CA LEU A 199 -18.71 -8.17 11.00
C LEU A 199 -19.73 -7.39 11.84
N LEU A 200 -19.52 -6.08 12.00
CA LEU A 200 -20.51 -5.19 12.60
C LEU A 200 -21.71 -5.05 11.66
N ASP A 201 -21.45 -4.70 10.39
CA ASP A 201 -22.46 -4.44 9.35
C ASP A 201 -23.24 -5.68 8.91
N VAL A 202 -22.60 -6.86 8.94
CA VAL A 202 -23.19 -8.15 8.52
C VAL A 202 -23.06 -9.17 9.65
N PRO A 203 -24.00 -9.16 10.63
CA PRO A 203 -23.92 -10.00 11.82
C PRO A 203 -23.88 -11.51 11.54
N GLU A 204 -24.42 -11.95 10.41
CA GLU A 204 -24.49 -13.35 9.99
C GLU A 204 -23.10 -13.96 9.74
N LEU A 205 -22.07 -13.13 9.55
CA LEU A 205 -20.69 -13.59 9.40
C LEU A 205 -19.95 -13.79 10.72
N ARG A 206 -20.49 -13.32 11.85
CA ARG A 206 -19.85 -13.42 13.17
C ARG A 206 -19.72 -14.89 13.57
N GLY A 207 -18.49 -15.34 13.80
CA GLY A 207 -18.20 -16.75 14.12
C GLY A 207 -18.40 -17.75 12.97
N ALA A 208 -19.00 -17.34 11.85
CA ALA A 208 -19.26 -18.21 10.71
C ALA A 208 -18.02 -18.48 9.86
N ILE A 209 -17.07 -17.53 9.84
CA ILE A 209 -15.81 -17.63 9.09
C ILE A 209 -14.64 -17.33 10.03
N ALA A 210 -13.70 -18.26 10.14
CA ALA A 210 -12.48 -18.05 10.91
C ALA A 210 -11.67 -16.86 10.37
N LEU A 211 -11.09 -16.05 11.26
CA LEU A 211 -10.41 -14.80 10.90
C LEU A 211 -9.31 -14.95 9.82
N PRO A 212 -8.46 -16.00 9.84
CA PRO A 212 -7.47 -16.21 8.77
C PRO A 212 -8.08 -16.41 7.38
N LYS A 213 -9.32 -16.90 7.30
CA LYS A 213 -10.09 -17.03 6.05
C LYS A 213 -10.84 -15.76 5.69
N LEU A 214 -11.37 -15.06 6.69
CA LEU A 214 -12.14 -13.83 6.50
C LEU A 214 -11.28 -12.72 5.89
N ARG A 215 -10.06 -12.50 6.39
CA ARG A 215 -9.18 -11.43 5.89
C ARG A 215 -8.90 -11.50 4.37
N PRO A 216 -8.44 -12.63 3.80
CA PRO A 216 -8.24 -12.74 2.36
C PRO A 216 -9.56 -12.67 1.58
N LEU A 217 -10.67 -13.22 2.11
CA LEU A 217 -12.01 -13.07 1.52
C LEU A 217 -12.40 -11.60 1.33
N LEU A 218 -12.32 -10.80 2.39
CA LEU A 218 -12.66 -9.38 2.34
C LEU A 218 -11.74 -8.63 1.38
N SER A 219 -10.46 -8.99 1.33
CA SER A 219 -9.50 -8.41 0.40
C SER A 219 -9.91 -8.69 -1.06
N VAL A 220 -10.20 -9.94 -1.42
CA VAL A 220 -10.63 -10.31 -2.78
C VAL A 220 -11.90 -9.56 -3.16
N LEU A 221 -12.92 -9.59 -2.30
CA LEU A 221 -14.22 -8.99 -2.60
C LEU A 221 -14.10 -7.47 -2.79
N ARG A 222 -13.30 -6.78 -1.95
CA ARG A 222 -12.98 -5.36 -2.12
C ARG A 222 -12.36 -5.05 -3.48
N HIS A 223 -11.38 -5.84 -3.92
CA HIS A 223 -10.75 -5.62 -5.23
C HIS A 223 -11.67 -5.92 -6.42
N THR A 224 -12.72 -6.72 -6.21
CA THR A 224 -13.74 -7.00 -7.24
C THR A 224 -14.92 -6.03 -7.23
N GLY A 225 -15.02 -5.16 -6.22
CA GLY A 225 -16.22 -4.33 -6.01
C GLY A 225 -17.45 -5.13 -5.56
N THR A 226 -17.29 -6.40 -5.18
CA THR A 226 -18.40 -7.23 -4.70
C THR A 226 -18.70 -6.87 -3.25
N ARG A 227 -19.90 -6.36 -2.99
CA ARG A 227 -20.35 -6.00 -1.65
C ARG A 227 -20.83 -7.24 -0.88
N ILE A 228 -20.48 -7.31 0.39
CA ILE A 228 -21.01 -8.32 1.32
C ILE A 228 -22.27 -7.77 1.96
N ASN A 229 -23.31 -8.59 2.03
CA ASN A 229 -24.59 -8.26 2.65
C ASN A 229 -25.23 -9.53 3.22
N SER A 230 -26.37 -9.38 3.90
CA SER A 230 -27.12 -10.51 4.47
C SER A 230 -27.53 -11.55 3.41
N ASP A 231 -27.78 -11.12 2.16
CA ASP A 231 -28.21 -12.01 1.07
C ASP A 231 -27.12 -13.01 0.64
N ASN A 232 -25.85 -12.59 0.67
CA ASN A 232 -24.73 -13.43 0.25
C ASN A 232 -23.88 -13.99 1.40
N ALA A 233 -24.07 -13.52 2.64
CA ALA A 233 -23.26 -13.90 3.80
C ALA A 233 -23.22 -15.42 4.03
N ALA A 234 -24.37 -16.09 4.00
CA ALA A 234 -24.46 -17.54 4.24
C ALA A 234 -23.71 -18.34 3.17
N VAL A 235 -23.84 -17.95 1.89
CA VAL A 235 -23.16 -18.60 0.77
C VAL A 235 -21.65 -18.38 0.85
N LEU A 236 -21.21 -17.17 1.17
CA LEU A 236 -19.79 -16.86 1.38
C LEU A 236 -19.20 -17.70 2.52
N ALA A 237 -19.89 -17.81 3.65
CA ALA A 237 -19.46 -18.64 4.77
C ALA A 237 -19.36 -20.13 4.37
N MET A 238 -20.37 -20.65 3.67
CA MET A 238 -20.37 -22.02 3.17
C MET A 238 -19.20 -22.30 2.22
N VAL A 239 -18.94 -21.39 1.29
CA VAL A 239 -17.81 -21.52 0.35
C VAL A 239 -16.47 -21.46 1.10
N MET A 240 -16.30 -20.54 2.06
CA MET A 240 -15.07 -20.45 2.84
C MET A 240 -14.78 -21.65 3.73
N ASN A 241 -15.79 -22.48 4.05
CA ASN A 241 -15.55 -23.76 4.72
C ASN A 241 -14.76 -24.76 3.84
N LEU A 242 -14.80 -24.60 2.52
CA LEU A 242 -14.03 -25.42 1.58
C LEU A 242 -12.56 -24.98 1.44
N ALA A 243 -12.23 -23.76 1.86
CA ALA A 243 -10.86 -23.24 1.82
C ALA A 243 -9.98 -23.89 2.91
N PRO A 244 -8.65 -23.99 2.70
CA PRO A 244 -7.69 -24.29 3.77
C PRO A 244 -7.87 -23.38 4.99
N ASN A 245 -7.31 -23.79 6.13
CA ASN A 245 -7.40 -23.00 7.38
C ASN A 245 -6.75 -21.62 7.25
N GLU A 246 -5.63 -21.54 6.52
CA GLU A 246 -4.90 -20.32 6.23
C GLU A 246 -4.76 -20.15 4.71
N PRO A 247 -5.84 -19.76 4.01
CA PRO A 247 -5.84 -19.70 2.56
C PRO A 247 -5.11 -18.44 2.08
N THR A 248 -4.37 -18.58 0.99
CA THR A 248 -3.80 -17.46 0.25
C THR A 248 -4.90 -16.67 -0.49
N HIS A 249 -4.61 -15.42 -0.85
CA HIS A 249 -5.53 -14.62 -1.67
C HIS A 249 -5.87 -15.32 -3.00
N VAL A 250 -4.93 -16.04 -3.60
CA VAL A 250 -5.11 -16.75 -4.88
C VAL A 250 -6.10 -17.90 -4.72
N GLU A 251 -5.99 -18.69 -3.65
CA GLU A 251 -6.90 -19.80 -3.38
C GLU A 251 -8.33 -19.32 -3.10
N VAL A 252 -8.49 -18.21 -2.35
CA VAL A 252 -9.80 -17.61 -2.12
C VAL A 252 -10.40 -17.08 -3.42
N ASP A 253 -9.60 -16.40 -4.24
CA ASP A 253 -10.05 -15.90 -5.55
C ASP A 253 -10.51 -17.03 -6.48
N ASP A 254 -9.74 -18.12 -6.56
CA ASP A 254 -10.09 -19.31 -7.32
C ASP A 254 -11.38 -19.96 -6.84
N LEU A 255 -11.53 -20.06 -5.53
CA LEU A 255 -12.68 -20.70 -4.90
C LEU A 255 -13.95 -19.90 -5.19
N LEU A 256 -13.91 -18.58 -4.97
CA LEU A 256 -15.04 -17.70 -5.29
C LEU A 256 -15.38 -17.72 -6.78
N PHE A 257 -14.36 -17.72 -7.66
CA PHE A 257 -14.57 -17.75 -9.11
C PHE A 257 -15.19 -19.07 -9.57
N ARG A 258 -14.72 -20.21 -9.05
CA ARG A 258 -15.26 -21.54 -9.35
C ARG A 258 -16.74 -21.66 -8.98
N HIS A 259 -17.16 -21.01 -7.90
CA HIS A 259 -18.54 -20.98 -7.44
C HIS A 259 -19.38 -19.85 -8.03
N GLY A 260 -18.85 -19.08 -8.99
CA GLY A 260 -19.58 -18.00 -9.67
C GLY A 260 -19.89 -16.79 -8.78
N LEU A 261 -19.20 -16.64 -7.64
CA LEU A 261 -19.41 -15.54 -6.70
C LEU A 261 -18.68 -14.26 -7.09
N ILE A 262 -17.70 -14.38 -7.99
CA ILE A 262 -17.02 -13.25 -8.61
C ILE A 262 -16.96 -13.45 -10.13
N ALA A 263 -17.07 -12.36 -10.87
CA ALA A 263 -17.03 -12.39 -12.32
C ALA A 263 -15.61 -12.59 -12.87
N PRO A 264 -15.49 -13.05 -14.13
CA PRO A 264 -14.25 -12.93 -14.91
C PRO A 264 -13.76 -11.47 -14.94
N ARG A 265 -12.45 -11.26 -15.14
CA ARG A 265 -11.91 -9.90 -15.28
C ARG A 265 -12.37 -9.29 -16.60
N THR A 266 -12.77 -8.03 -16.56
CA THR A 266 -13.12 -7.24 -17.75
C THR A 266 -11.87 -6.87 -18.53
N LEU A 267 -11.95 -6.97 -19.85
CA LEU A 267 -10.90 -6.50 -20.75
C LEU A 267 -10.90 -4.96 -20.82
N PRO A 268 -9.74 -4.31 -21.00
CA PRO A 268 -9.67 -2.88 -21.25
C PRO A 268 -10.45 -2.46 -22.50
N ASP A 269 -11.07 -1.27 -22.47
CA ASP A 269 -11.87 -0.72 -23.58
C ASP A 269 -11.08 -0.64 -24.90
N ALA A 270 -9.76 -0.51 -24.84
CA ALA A 270 -8.90 -0.50 -26.01
C ALA A 270 -9.08 -1.73 -26.91
N TYR A 271 -9.45 -2.89 -26.34
CA TYR A 271 -9.71 -4.12 -27.07
C TYR A 271 -11.07 -4.16 -27.77
N SER A 272 -11.99 -3.24 -27.44
CA SER A 272 -13.28 -3.08 -28.13
C SER A 272 -13.14 -2.34 -29.47
N THR A 273 -12.06 -1.58 -29.65
CA THR A 273 -11.82 -0.80 -30.86
C THR A 273 -10.95 -1.57 -31.85
N PRO A 274 -11.38 -1.77 -33.11
CA PRO A 274 -10.56 -2.37 -34.16
C PRO A 274 -9.29 -1.55 -34.43
N VAL A 275 -8.17 -2.23 -34.69
CA VAL A 275 -6.89 -1.59 -35.04
C VAL A 275 -6.62 -1.76 -36.53
N ALA A 276 -6.20 -0.68 -37.18
CA ALA A 276 -5.72 -0.73 -38.56
C ALA A 276 -4.36 -1.46 -38.61
N LEU A 277 -4.36 -2.70 -39.09
CA LEU A 277 -3.15 -3.54 -39.14
C LEU A 277 -2.20 -3.14 -40.28
N GLY A 278 -2.71 -2.48 -41.31
CA GLY A 278 -2.04 -2.30 -42.59
C GLY A 278 -2.24 -3.51 -43.53
N LYS A 279 -1.60 -3.47 -44.70
CA LYS A 279 -1.57 -4.59 -45.65
C LYS A 279 -0.13 -5.10 -45.80
N PRO A 280 0.08 -6.41 -45.98
CA PRO A 280 1.40 -6.93 -46.28
C PRO A 280 1.88 -6.43 -47.66
N VAL A 281 3.13 -5.97 -47.74
CA VAL A 281 3.77 -5.63 -49.02
C VAL A 281 4.29 -6.86 -49.75
N SER A 282 4.48 -7.98 -49.04
CA SER A 282 4.99 -9.23 -49.60
C SER A 282 4.55 -10.45 -48.78
N LYS A 283 4.72 -11.65 -49.35
CA LYS A 283 4.54 -12.92 -48.62
C LYS A 283 5.48 -13.02 -47.41
N PHE A 284 6.67 -12.44 -47.50
CA PHE A 284 7.60 -12.40 -46.37
C PHE A 284 7.06 -11.57 -45.21
N ALA A 285 6.51 -10.39 -45.49
CA ALA A 285 5.89 -9.55 -44.46
C ALA A 285 4.70 -10.25 -43.79
N GLU A 286 3.93 -11.04 -44.55
CA GLU A 286 2.84 -11.87 -44.02
C GLU A 286 3.33 -12.95 -43.05
N VAL A 287 4.30 -13.76 -43.48
CA VAL A 287 4.87 -14.84 -42.67
C VAL A 287 5.56 -14.29 -41.42
N LEU A 288 6.31 -13.19 -41.55
CA LEU A 288 7.00 -12.58 -40.42
C LEU A 288 6.00 -12.05 -39.37
N ARG A 289 4.95 -11.34 -39.78
CA ARG A 289 3.89 -10.90 -38.85
C ARG A 289 3.30 -12.10 -38.10
N ARG A 290 2.94 -13.16 -38.82
CA ARG A 290 2.35 -14.37 -38.25
C ARG A 290 3.25 -15.00 -37.19
N ILE A 291 4.52 -15.25 -37.51
CA ILE A 291 5.51 -15.81 -36.58
C ILE A 291 5.66 -14.94 -35.33
N MET A 292 5.75 -13.61 -35.50
CA MET A 292 5.85 -12.68 -34.38
C MET A 292 4.62 -12.74 -33.48
N ALA A 293 3.42 -12.74 -34.08
CA ALA A 293 2.16 -12.79 -33.34
C ALA A 293 2.00 -14.12 -32.58
N ASP A 294 2.29 -15.25 -33.24
CA ASP A 294 2.22 -16.59 -32.64
C ASP A 294 3.16 -16.73 -31.46
N GLU A 295 4.45 -16.39 -31.62
CA GLU A 295 5.43 -16.54 -30.54
C GLU A 295 5.17 -15.59 -29.37
N ARG A 296 4.70 -14.37 -29.62
CA ARG A 296 4.31 -13.44 -28.55
C ARG A 296 3.15 -14.00 -27.75
N ARG A 297 2.12 -14.52 -28.42
CA ARG A 297 0.96 -15.15 -27.77
C ARG A 297 1.39 -16.36 -26.94
N GLU A 298 2.17 -17.27 -27.52
CA GLU A 298 2.66 -18.46 -26.84
C GLU A 298 3.53 -18.12 -25.63
N THR A 299 4.44 -17.16 -25.77
CA THR A 299 5.30 -16.72 -24.66
C THR A 299 4.48 -16.10 -23.54
N ALA A 300 3.51 -15.24 -23.85
CA ALA A 300 2.64 -14.62 -22.86
C ALA A 300 1.80 -15.66 -22.11
N ILE A 301 1.22 -16.63 -22.82
CA ILE A 301 0.43 -17.72 -22.21
C ILE A 301 1.34 -18.61 -21.35
N ALA A 302 2.50 -19.02 -21.86
CA ALA A 302 3.43 -19.87 -21.12
C ALA A 302 3.94 -19.19 -19.83
N GLN A 303 4.21 -17.88 -19.88
CA GLN A 303 4.56 -17.11 -18.69
C GLN A 303 3.40 -17.08 -17.67
N ALA A 304 2.17 -16.83 -18.12
CA ALA A 304 1.00 -16.84 -17.24
C ALA A 304 0.74 -18.22 -16.62
N GLU A 305 0.92 -19.29 -17.38
CA GLU A 305 0.81 -20.68 -16.89
C GLU A 305 1.91 -21.03 -15.89
N LEU A 306 3.14 -20.56 -16.11
CA LEU A 306 4.23 -20.72 -15.16
C LEU A 306 3.94 -20.00 -13.84
N GLU A 307 3.45 -18.76 -13.89
CA GLU A 307 3.06 -18.02 -12.69
C GLU A 307 1.85 -18.63 -11.97
N ARG A 308 0.93 -19.26 -12.73
CA ARG A 308 -0.14 -20.06 -12.16
C ARG A 308 0.40 -21.30 -11.43
N ALA A 309 1.34 -22.02 -12.03
CA ALA A 309 1.95 -23.20 -11.42
C ALA A 309 2.73 -22.87 -10.13
N LYS A 310 3.27 -21.65 -10.02
CA LYS A 310 3.89 -21.12 -8.79
C LYS A 310 2.89 -20.67 -7.72
N GLY A 311 1.59 -20.62 -8.04
CA GLY A 311 0.54 -20.14 -7.13
C GLY A 311 0.41 -18.62 -7.04
N ASN A 312 1.02 -17.85 -7.96
CA ASN A 312 0.99 -16.38 -7.93
C ASN A 312 -0.21 -15.78 -8.67
N VAL A 313 -0.82 -16.54 -9.57
CA VAL A 313 -1.89 -16.10 -10.46
C VAL A 313 -3.13 -16.94 -10.20
N SER A 314 -4.30 -16.31 -10.09
CA SER A 314 -5.59 -17.00 -9.99
C SER A 314 -6.14 -17.42 -11.35
N SER A 315 -7.10 -18.34 -11.36
CA SER A 315 -7.70 -18.93 -12.56
C SER A 315 -8.36 -17.87 -13.44
N ARG A 316 -9.10 -16.92 -12.86
CA ARG A 316 -9.70 -15.82 -13.64
C ARG A 316 -8.66 -14.85 -14.19
N THR A 317 -7.49 -14.74 -13.54
CA THR A 317 -6.38 -13.89 -14.00
C THR A 317 -5.61 -14.59 -15.13
N LEU A 318 -5.43 -15.92 -15.05
CA LEU A 318 -4.91 -16.72 -16.15
C LEU A 318 -5.83 -16.62 -17.38
N GLU A 319 -7.13 -16.76 -17.18
CA GLU A 319 -8.12 -16.63 -18.26
C GLU A 319 -8.07 -15.24 -18.91
N TYR A 320 -7.96 -14.18 -18.11
CA TYR A 320 -7.74 -12.82 -18.60
C TYR A 320 -6.47 -12.72 -19.47
N HIS A 321 -5.34 -13.28 -19.03
CA HIS A 321 -4.11 -13.25 -19.82
C HIS A 321 -4.23 -14.02 -21.13
N ARG A 322 -4.95 -15.14 -21.15
CA ARG A 322 -5.22 -15.90 -22.38
C ARG A 322 -6.05 -15.09 -23.36
N GLN A 323 -7.10 -14.40 -22.89
CA GLN A 323 -7.94 -13.54 -23.73
C GLN A 323 -7.14 -12.35 -24.28
N VAL A 324 -6.35 -11.68 -23.44
CA VAL A 324 -5.46 -10.59 -23.87
C VAL A 324 -4.47 -11.08 -24.93
N ALA A 325 -3.79 -12.20 -24.70
CA ALA A 325 -2.83 -12.75 -25.65
C ALA A 325 -3.48 -13.14 -27.00
N ALA A 326 -4.71 -13.67 -26.97
CA ALA A 326 -5.47 -13.97 -28.17
C ALA A 326 -5.87 -12.70 -28.95
N LEU A 327 -6.22 -11.62 -28.26
CA LEU A 327 -6.57 -10.34 -28.88
C LEU A 327 -5.33 -9.61 -29.42
N ASP A 328 -4.23 -9.60 -28.67
CA ASP A 328 -2.96 -9.00 -29.09
C ASP A 328 -2.39 -9.67 -30.33
N HIS A 329 -2.55 -10.99 -30.44
CA HIS A 329 -2.21 -11.74 -31.66
C HIS A 329 -2.89 -11.13 -32.89
N GLY A 330 -4.18 -10.81 -32.80
CA GLY A 330 -4.95 -10.18 -33.88
C GLY A 330 -4.54 -8.72 -34.16
N ARG A 331 -3.95 -8.02 -33.19
CA ARG A 331 -3.63 -6.58 -33.25
C ARG A 331 -2.22 -6.26 -33.73
N GLN A 332 -1.37 -7.27 -33.94
CA GLN A 332 -0.02 -7.08 -34.46
C GLN A 332 -0.05 -6.41 -35.85
N THR A 333 0.66 -5.29 -36.05
CA THR A 333 0.66 -4.54 -37.33
C THR A 333 1.66 -5.08 -38.34
N TYR A 334 1.48 -4.69 -39.61
CA TYR A 334 2.39 -5.01 -40.72
C TYR A 334 3.55 -4.01 -40.89
N GLU A 335 3.61 -2.93 -40.11
CA GLU A 335 4.63 -1.88 -40.28
C GLU A 335 6.07 -2.42 -40.21
N TYR A 336 6.41 -3.13 -39.14
CA TYR A 336 7.74 -3.73 -38.99
C TYR A 336 8.01 -4.81 -40.05
N PRO A 337 7.12 -5.80 -40.27
CA PRO A 337 7.32 -6.78 -41.34
C PRO A 337 7.49 -6.18 -42.74
N ASN A 338 6.73 -5.13 -43.06
CA ASN A 338 6.84 -4.42 -44.34
C ASN A 338 8.19 -3.69 -44.45
N ARG A 339 8.67 -3.07 -43.37
CA ARG A 339 10.00 -2.44 -43.36
C ARG A 339 11.13 -3.44 -43.58
N VAL A 340 11.05 -4.62 -42.97
CA VAL A 340 12.06 -5.68 -43.19
C VAL A 340 11.97 -6.22 -44.61
N SER A 341 10.77 -6.43 -45.16
CA SER A 341 10.61 -6.82 -46.56
C SER A 341 11.23 -5.79 -47.50
N ALA A 342 10.91 -4.51 -47.30
CA ALA A 342 11.45 -3.44 -48.14
C ALA A 342 12.98 -3.39 -48.12
N ALA A 343 13.61 -3.64 -46.96
CA ALA A 343 15.06 -3.72 -46.84
C ALA A 343 15.68 -4.91 -47.60
N ILE A 344 14.96 -6.03 -47.70
CA ILE A 344 15.36 -7.17 -48.54
C ILE A 344 15.26 -6.78 -50.02
N ASP A 345 14.13 -6.22 -50.43
CA ASP A 345 13.87 -5.84 -51.82
C ASP A 345 14.82 -4.74 -52.31
N SER A 346 15.21 -3.80 -51.44
CA SER A 346 16.14 -2.71 -51.74
C SER A 346 17.62 -3.07 -51.50
N ALA A 347 17.92 -4.31 -51.10
CA ALA A 347 19.26 -4.75 -50.71
C ALA A 347 19.96 -3.80 -49.71
N ASP A 348 19.23 -3.32 -48.68
CA ASP A 348 19.79 -2.50 -47.61
C ASP A 348 20.63 -3.35 -46.66
N MET A 349 21.86 -3.63 -47.08
CA MET A 349 22.79 -4.50 -46.36
C MET A 349 23.20 -3.95 -45.00
N ALA A 350 23.17 -2.62 -44.81
CA ALA A 350 23.47 -2.04 -43.50
C ALA A 350 22.39 -2.45 -42.48
N PHE A 351 21.12 -2.29 -42.84
CA PHE A 351 19.98 -2.70 -42.01
C PHE A 351 19.93 -4.22 -41.82
N LEU A 352 20.09 -4.99 -42.91
CA LEU A 352 19.98 -6.45 -42.86
C LEU A 352 21.09 -7.10 -42.03
N LEU A 353 22.33 -6.62 -42.13
CA LEU A 353 23.43 -7.15 -41.30
C LEU A 353 23.25 -6.75 -39.83
N GLU A 354 22.78 -5.54 -39.54
CA GLU A 354 22.47 -5.15 -38.16
C GLU A 354 21.39 -6.05 -37.54
N LEU A 355 20.37 -6.38 -38.32
CA LEU A 355 19.21 -7.15 -37.89
C LEU A 355 19.50 -8.66 -37.78
N LEU A 356 20.14 -9.25 -38.79
CA LEU A 356 20.23 -10.70 -38.99
C LEU A 356 21.60 -11.29 -38.68
N ASP A 357 22.70 -10.52 -38.68
CA ASP A 357 24.05 -11.06 -38.45
C ASP A 357 24.41 -11.29 -36.97
N ARG A 358 23.48 -11.02 -36.04
CA ARG A 358 23.68 -11.25 -34.61
C ARG A 358 23.43 -12.72 -34.21
N PRO A 359 23.79 -13.15 -32.99
CA PRO A 359 23.55 -14.51 -32.50
C PRO A 359 22.07 -14.94 -32.55
N ASP A 360 21.80 -16.24 -32.39
CA ASP A 360 20.52 -16.88 -32.73
C ASP A 360 19.31 -16.37 -31.93
N ASP A 361 19.53 -15.93 -30.70
CA ASP A 361 18.55 -15.31 -29.82
C ASP A 361 18.10 -13.93 -30.31
N TRP A 362 18.96 -13.22 -31.04
CA TRP A 362 18.65 -11.92 -31.62
C TRP A 362 17.80 -12.03 -32.89
N ASN A 363 16.66 -11.33 -32.90
CA ASN A 363 15.70 -11.27 -34.02
C ASN A 363 15.35 -12.64 -34.61
N ARG A 364 15.11 -13.61 -33.73
CA ARG A 364 14.77 -14.99 -34.08
C ARG A 364 13.59 -15.08 -35.04
N TRP A 365 12.58 -14.22 -34.88
CA TRP A 365 11.39 -14.17 -35.74
C TRP A 365 11.72 -13.93 -37.21
N SER A 366 12.52 -12.90 -37.51
CA SER A 366 12.94 -12.56 -38.87
C SER A 366 13.76 -13.68 -39.50
N LYS A 367 14.66 -14.33 -38.73
CA LYS A 367 15.44 -15.47 -39.21
C LYS A 367 14.59 -16.72 -39.49
N LYS A 368 13.54 -16.97 -38.71
CA LYS A 368 12.56 -18.04 -38.99
C LYS A 368 11.76 -17.74 -40.25
N ALA A 369 11.30 -16.50 -40.41
CA ALA A 369 10.58 -16.08 -41.62
C ALA A 369 11.46 -16.20 -42.88
N VAL A 370 12.75 -15.87 -42.80
CA VAL A 370 13.70 -16.04 -43.92
C VAL A 370 13.80 -17.51 -44.33
N ARG A 371 13.91 -18.41 -43.35
CA ARG A 371 13.95 -19.85 -43.61
C ARG A 371 12.68 -20.35 -44.29
N GLU A 372 11.51 -19.90 -43.82
CA GLU A 372 10.24 -20.38 -44.35
C GLU A 372 9.95 -19.87 -45.78
N VAL A 373 10.30 -18.62 -46.07
CA VAL A 373 9.96 -17.97 -47.34
C VAL A 373 11.04 -18.16 -48.40
N PHE A 374 12.31 -18.08 -48.01
CA PHE A 374 13.46 -18.12 -48.92
C PHE A 374 14.32 -19.38 -48.77
N GLY A 375 14.01 -20.28 -47.83
CA GLY A 375 14.78 -21.51 -47.58
C GLY A 375 16.11 -21.31 -46.85
N GLY A 376 16.53 -20.07 -46.62
CA GLY A 376 17.81 -19.75 -45.99
C GLY A 376 17.82 -20.00 -44.48
N ASN A 377 18.65 -20.92 -43.99
CA ASN A 377 18.79 -21.14 -42.55
C ASN A 377 19.86 -20.22 -41.93
N LEU A 378 19.41 -19.19 -41.20
CA LEU A 378 20.28 -18.27 -40.47
C LEU A 378 20.49 -18.65 -38.99
N ILE A 379 19.71 -19.60 -38.46
CA ILE A 379 19.78 -20.03 -37.05
C ILE A 379 20.69 -21.25 -36.96
N GLY A 380 21.64 -21.24 -36.03
CA GLY A 380 22.68 -22.26 -35.88
C GLY A 380 23.80 -22.13 -36.92
N ALA A 381 23.77 -21.10 -37.77
CA ALA A 381 24.80 -20.84 -38.76
C ALA A 381 26.01 -20.11 -38.13
N LYS A 382 27.22 -20.53 -38.49
CA LYS A 382 28.46 -19.80 -38.16
C LYS A 382 28.42 -18.40 -38.78
N ALA A 383 29.04 -17.40 -38.15
CA ALA A 383 28.98 -16.01 -38.57
C ALA A 383 29.30 -15.79 -40.07
N ALA A 384 30.36 -16.41 -40.58
CA ALA A 384 30.72 -16.31 -42.00
C ALA A 384 29.64 -16.90 -42.94
N ALA A 385 29.05 -18.04 -42.58
CA ALA A 385 27.98 -18.67 -43.35
C ALA A 385 26.69 -17.86 -43.30
N ARG A 386 26.37 -17.29 -42.14
CA ARG A 386 25.21 -16.40 -41.94
C ARG A 386 25.33 -15.13 -42.77
N ARG A 387 26.50 -14.49 -42.79
CA ARG A 387 26.76 -13.31 -43.64
C ARG A 387 26.53 -13.62 -45.11
N ARG A 388 27.16 -14.68 -45.64
CA ARG A 388 26.96 -15.11 -47.04
C ARG A 388 25.47 -15.33 -47.36
N ALA A 389 24.73 -15.98 -46.46
CA ALA A 389 23.30 -16.19 -46.63
C ALA A 389 22.47 -14.88 -46.60
N ILE A 390 22.88 -13.86 -45.83
CA ILE A 390 22.23 -12.54 -45.84
C ILE A 390 22.49 -11.79 -47.14
N PHE A 391 23.72 -11.84 -47.69
CA PHE A 391 24.02 -11.25 -48.99
C PHE A 391 23.26 -11.96 -50.13
N ALA A 392 23.21 -13.29 -50.10
CA ALA A 392 22.42 -14.07 -51.06
C ALA A 392 20.92 -13.77 -50.97
N LEU A 393 20.39 -13.52 -49.76
CA LEU A 393 19.00 -13.11 -49.55
C LEU A 393 18.68 -11.77 -50.25
N ALA A 394 19.64 -10.84 -50.29
CA ALA A 394 19.53 -9.56 -50.99
C ALA A 394 19.86 -9.65 -52.50
N GLY A 395 20.06 -10.86 -53.04
CA GLY A 395 20.39 -11.09 -54.44
C GLY A 395 21.84 -10.73 -54.83
N MET A 396 22.73 -10.56 -53.85
CA MET A 396 24.14 -10.23 -54.10
C MET A 396 24.99 -11.50 -54.25
N ASP A 397 25.90 -11.49 -55.23
CA ASP A 397 26.89 -12.55 -55.42
C ASP A 397 28.14 -12.39 -54.51
N GLU A 398 29.04 -13.38 -54.53
CA GLU A 398 30.26 -13.34 -53.70
C GLU A 398 31.19 -12.17 -54.02
N ARG A 399 31.16 -11.65 -55.26
CA ARG A 399 31.99 -10.51 -55.67
C ARG A 399 31.44 -9.21 -55.12
N GLN A 400 30.12 -9.02 -55.24
CA GLN A 400 29.39 -7.89 -54.67
C GLN A 400 29.49 -7.87 -53.14
N GLN A 401 29.46 -9.04 -52.49
CA GLN A 401 29.75 -9.15 -51.07
C GLN A 401 31.16 -8.64 -50.72
N ALA A 402 32.19 -9.10 -51.45
CA ALA A 402 33.58 -8.71 -51.17
C ALA A 402 33.85 -7.23 -51.46
N GLU A 403 33.15 -6.63 -52.42
CA GLU A 403 33.16 -5.18 -52.67
C GLU A 403 32.52 -4.41 -51.52
N TRP A 404 31.30 -4.79 -51.13
CA TRP A 404 30.60 -4.13 -50.03
C TRP A 404 31.36 -4.22 -48.70
N GLU A 405 31.94 -5.38 -48.38
CA GLU A 405 32.72 -5.57 -47.15
C GLU A 405 34.00 -4.72 -47.13
N ARG A 406 34.66 -4.52 -48.29
CA ARG A 406 35.81 -3.61 -48.42
C ARG A 406 35.38 -2.15 -48.20
N ASP A 407 34.33 -1.71 -48.87
CA ASP A 407 33.83 -0.34 -48.75
C ASP A 407 33.34 -0.05 -47.32
N ALA A 408 32.66 -1.01 -46.68
CA ALA A 408 32.23 -0.91 -45.30
C ALA A 408 33.41 -0.88 -44.31
N ALA A 409 34.49 -1.62 -44.57
CA ALA A 409 35.71 -1.57 -43.76
C ALA A 409 36.41 -0.20 -43.89
N THR A 410 36.53 0.33 -45.11
CA THR A 410 37.08 1.68 -45.34
C THR A 410 36.23 2.76 -44.69
N ALA A 411 34.89 2.65 -44.77
CA ALA A 411 33.98 3.59 -44.12
C ALA A 411 34.05 3.52 -42.58
N ARG A 412 34.21 2.33 -42.00
CA ARG A 412 34.43 2.16 -40.55
C ARG A 412 35.74 2.76 -40.10
N GLU A 413 36.81 2.60 -40.88
CA GLU A 413 38.12 3.16 -40.57
C GLU A 413 38.08 4.69 -40.63
N ARG A 414 37.42 5.26 -41.64
CA ARG A 414 37.17 6.72 -41.72
C ARG A 414 36.38 7.21 -40.50
N ARG A 415 35.28 6.55 -40.12
CA ARG A 415 34.49 6.93 -38.92
C ARG A 415 35.30 6.83 -37.62
N ARG A 416 36.21 5.86 -37.50
CA ARG A 416 37.09 5.74 -36.33
C ARG A 416 38.11 6.87 -36.30
N SER A 417 38.71 7.19 -37.43
CA SER A 417 39.61 8.33 -37.58
C SER A 417 38.89 9.64 -37.24
N ASP A 418 37.70 9.88 -37.77
CA ASP A 418 36.88 11.06 -37.49
C ASP A 418 36.46 11.14 -36.01
N ALA A 419 36.15 10.01 -35.38
CA ALA A 419 35.81 9.97 -33.95
C ALA A 419 37.02 10.24 -33.04
N VAL A 420 38.22 9.80 -33.43
CA VAL A 420 39.47 10.14 -32.71
C VAL A 420 39.76 11.64 -32.84
N VAL A 421 39.64 12.20 -34.05
CA VAL A 421 39.80 13.64 -34.30
C VAL A 421 38.76 14.46 -33.53
N ALA A 422 37.50 14.01 -33.50
CA ALA A 422 36.44 14.67 -32.73
C ALA A 422 36.70 14.61 -31.22
N ARG A 423 37.24 13.48 -30.72
CA ARG A 423 37.59 13.33 -29.31
C ARG A 423 38.80 14.19 -28.93
N GLU A 424 39.83 14.24 -29.75
CA GLU A 424 40.99 15.13 -29.58
C GLU A 424 40.56 16.60 -29.63
N PHE A 425 39.63 16.97 -30.52
CA PHE A 425 39.07 18.31 -30.59
C PHE A 425 38.28 18.71 -29.33
N VAL A 426 37.51 17.77 -28.76
CA VAL A 426 36.80 17.97 -27.48
C VAL A 426 37.80 18.10 -26.33
N GLU A 427 38.81 17.24 -26.26
CA GLU A 427 39.85 17.28 -25.22
C GLU A 427 40.69 18.58 -25.29
N GLN A 428 41.05 19.05 -26.49
CA GLN A 428 41.73 20.34 -26.69
C GLN A 428 40.84 21.54 -26.32
N SER A 429 39.54 21.46 -26.62
CA SER A 429 38.58 22.53 -26.28
C SER A 429 38.33 22.62 -24.77
N VAL A 430 38.34 21.49 -24.06
CA VAL A 430 38.29 21.44 -22.59
C VAL A 430 39.60 21.96 -21.97
N ALA A 431 40.76 21.59 -22.52
CA ALA A 431 42.07 22.09 -22.06
C ALA A 431 42.24 23.61 -22.28
N ALA A 432 41.58 24.18 -23.29
CA ALA A 432 41.53 25.62 -23.55
C ALA A 432 40.51 26.39 -22.66
N GLY A 433 39.86 25.72 -21.70
CA GLY A 433 39.02 26.36 -20.68
C GLY A 433 37.54 26.53 -21.04
N PHE A 434 37.04 25.89 -22.10
CA PHE A 434 35.62 25.94 -22.47
C PHE A 434 34.84 24.82 -21.76
N THR A 435 33.90 25.18 -20.88
CA THR A 435 33.15 24.22 -20.03
C THR A 435 31.82 23.74 -20.64
N ARG A 436 31.47 24.13 -21.87
CA ARG A 436 30.30 23.57 -22.58
C ARG A 436 30.46 23.65 -24.10
N ILE A 437 30.42 22.50 -24.77
CA ILE A 437 30.37 22.39 -26.24
C ILE A 437 29.02 21.77 -26.59
N GLY A 438 28.12 22.57 -27.17
CA GLY A 438 26.85 22.08 -27.71
C GLY A 438 26.96 21.89 -29.21
N SER A 439 26.80 20.66 -29.68
CA SER A 439 26.68 20.34 -31.11
C SER A 439 25.20 20.39 -31.51
N THR A 440 24.86 21.19 -32.52
CA THR A 440 23.57 21.07 -33.22
C THR A 440 23.80 20.47 -34.59
N SER A 441 22.80 19.73 -35.10
CA SER A 441 22.85 18.82 -36.24
C SER A 441 23.25 19.42 -37.60
N HIS A 442 23.62 20.70 -37.67
CA HIS A 442 23.96 21.42 -38.90
C HIS A 442 25.38 22.03 -38.91
N GLY A 443 26.30 21.58 -38.04
CA GLY A 443 27.74 21.73 -38.29
C GLY A 443 28.36 23.13 -38.09
N GLU A 444 27.63 24.13 -37.60
CA GLU A 444 28.23 25.40 -37.15
C GLU A 444 28.46 25.41 -35.64
N SER A 445 29.73 25.50 -35.21
CA SER A 445 30.11 25.64 -33.80
C SER A 445 30.26 27.12 -33.42
N ARG A 446 29.37 27.64 -32.57
CA ARG A 446 29.55 28.97 -31.95
C ARG A 446 30.37 28.88 -30.66
N ARG A 447 31.45 29.67 -30.58
CA ARG A 447 32.30 29.82 -29.40
C ARG A 447 31.78 30.99 -28.55
N SER A 448 31.55 30.78 -27.25
CA SER A 448 31.22 31.85 -26.30
C SER A 448 32.20 31.81 -25.14
N GLY A 449 32.96 32.89 -24.91
CA GLY A 449 33.83 33.04 -23.74
C GLY A 449 33.14 33.86 -22.66
N LEU A 450 33.07 33.35 -21.43
CA LEU A 450 32.62 34.13 -20.27
C LEU A 450 33.84 34.81 -19.64
N GLY A 451 34.01 36.10 -19.94
CA GLY A 451 34.95 36.98 -19.24
C GLY A 451 34.50 37.24 -17.80
N ARG A 452 35.46 37.19 -16.86
CA ARG A 452 35.24 37.48 -15.44
C ARG A 452 34.90 38.95 -15.21
N GLY A 453 33.74 39.19 -14.60
CA GLY A 453 33.48 40.32 -13.68
C GLY A 453 33.03 41.64 -14.30
N GLN A 454 31.72 41.92 -14.24
CA GLN A 454 31.19 43.25 -13.92
C GLN A 454 29.74 43.13 -13.43
N PHE A 455 29.44 43.91 -12.40
CA PHE A 455 28.16 43.98 -11.69
C PHE A 455 27.12 44.82 -12.47
N PHE A 456 25.85 44.43 -12.24
CA PHE A 456 24.66 45.28 -12.05
C PHE A 456 23.74 45.75 -13.21
N VAL A 457 22.45 45.53 -12.91
CA VAL A 457 21.24 46.38 -13.11
C VAL A 457 20.48 46.37 -14.45
N THR A 458 19.28 45.77 -14.36
CA THR A 458 17.93 46.09 -14.92
C THR A 458 17.74 46.63 -16.33
N GLY A 459 16.68 46.14 -17.01
CA GLY A 459 16.00 46.90 -18.05
C GLY A 459 15.00 46.09 -18.87
N VAL A 460 13.72 46.25 -18.52
CA VAL A 460 12.51 46.00 -19.32
C VAL A 460 12.64 46.62 -20.74
N GLU A 461 12.16 45.96 -21.81
CA GLU A 461 10.97 46.37 -22.61
C GLU A 461 10.90 45.71 -24.03
N ALA A 462 9.67 45.29 -24.36
CA ALA A 462 8.96 45.17 -25.64
C ALA A 462 9.67 44.91 -26.99
N GLY A 463 9.09 43.94 -27.72
CA GLY A 463 8.41 44.24 -28.99
C GLY A 463 9.12 43.87 -30.30
N ARG A 464 8.78 42.70 -30.87
CA ARG A 464 7.87 42.56 -32.02
C ARG A 464 7.62 41.08 -32.32
#